data_AF-A0A835V6F8-F1
#
_entry.id   AF-A0A835V6F8-F1
#
_cell.length_a   1.000
_cell.length_b   1.000
_cell.length_c   1.000
_cell.angle_alpha   90.00
_cell.angle_beta   90.00
_cell.angle_gamma   90.00
#
_symmetry.space_group_name_H-M   'P 1'
#
loop_
_entity.id
_entity.type
_entity.pdbx_description
1 polymer ?
#
loop_
_entity_poly.entity_id
_entity_poly.type
_entity_poly.pdbx_seq_one_letter_code
_entity_poly.pdbx_strand_id
1 'polypeptide(L)'
;MDGLWFRAALALLVSSIMAARAFRRKSVDLTGVAAAIPVMVIHMVAGYRFAVLLLVFFFTSSKFTRTGEDKKREIDAEFKEGGQRNWRQVLANSAIASILLVLLVMIRRGEDSCLDTEKSKVVTILMGGIVGHYACCNGDTWSSELGMLSISQPRLITNLKTVCRGTNGGVTFDGLLAAAAAGFVIGLSFILVGLITAECTAAVAWKQLLVLPLAAFAGFCGSLIDSLIGATLQFSGYCTVLKKVVAKPGPTVKKISGMNILDNNAVNAVSALLTTLLTSMACMALDQNGFIEGKSWSCFFNNSPLCFIQQVLEATLYQAFAFKSFFSSDPPLLFF
;
A
#
# COMPACT_ATOMS: atom_id res chain seq x y z
N MET A 1 11.43 0.05 -30.06
CA MET A 1 10.73 1.30 -29.65
C MET A 1 9.26 1.28 -30.05
N ASP A 2 8.88 0.53 -31.10
CA ASP A 2 7.52 0.49 -31.65
C ASP A 2 6.46 0.01 -30.66
N GLY A 3 6.81 -0.91 -29.76
CA GLY A 3 5.91 -1.38 -28.70
C GLY A 3 5.57 -0.33 -27.63
N LEU A 4 6.45 0.66 -27.40
CA LEU A 4 6.25 1.67 -26.36
C LEU A 4 5.15 2.67 -26.77
N TRP A 5 5.18 3.10 -28.03
CA TRP A 5 4.16 4.00 -28.60
C TRP A 5 2.80 3.33 -28.67
N PHE A 6 2.76 2.05 -29.05
CA PHE A 6 1.54 1.26 -29.01
C PHE A 6 0.97 1.18 -27.59
N ARG A 7 1.80 0.87 -26.58
CA ARG A 7 1.37 0.84 -25.18
C ARG A 7 0.90 2.20 -24.69
N ALA A 8 1.55 3.30 -25.08
CA ALA A 8 1.12 4.65 -24.73
C ALA A 8 -0.25 5.00 -25.34
N ALA A 9 -0.46 4.67 -26.62
CA ALA A 9 -1.75 4.87 -27.29
C ALA A 9 -2.86 4.02 -26.66
N LEU A 10 -2.58 2.75 -26.39
CA LEU A 10 -3.49 1.86 -25.67
C LEU A 10 -3.78 2.38 -24.26
N ALA A 11 -2.77 2.90 -23.56
CA ALA A 11 -2.94 3.47 -22.24
C ALA A 11 -3.85 4.70 -22.25
N LEU A 12 -3.71 5.59 -23.24
CA LEU A 12 -4.60 6.75 -23.40
C LEU A 12 -6.05 6.31 -23.64
N LEU A 13 -6.26 5.32 -24.50
CA LEU A 13 -7.59 4.77 -24.75
C LEU A 13 -8.20 4.16 -23.48
N VAL A 14 -7.46 3.25 -22.83
CA VAL A 14 -7.91 2.54 -21.62
C VAL A 14 -8.15 3.53 -20.48
N SER A 15 -7.20 4.43 -20.21
CA SER A 15 -7.33 5.45 -19.15
C SER A 15 -8.50 6.39 -19.41
N SER A 16 -8.77 6.79 -20.65
CA SER A 16 -9.91 7.64 -20.99
C SER A 16 -11.24 6.93 -20.73
N ILE A 17 -11.39 5.68 -21.16
CA ILE A 17 -12.60 4.87 -20.92
C ILE A 17 -12.81 4.66 -19.42
N MET A 18 -11.73 4.32 -18.70
CA MET A 18 -11.77 4.08 -17.27
C MET A 18 -12.06 5.34 -16.47
N ALA A 19 -11.45 6.46 -16.81
CA ALA A 19 -11.70 7.77 -16.20
C ALA A 19 -13.15 8.20 -16.42
N ALA A 20 -13.68 8.04 -17.65
CA ALA A 20 -15.09 8.33 -17.94
C ALA A 20 -16.03 7.45 -17.10
N ARG A 21 -15.74 6.15 -16.97
CA ARG A 21 -16.51 5.24 -16.12
C ARG A 21 -16.41 5.60 -14.63
N ALA A 22 -15.21 5.91 -14.14
CA ALA A 22 -14.94 6.29 -12.76
C ALA A 22 -15.67 7.59 -12.37
N PHE A 23 -15.64 8.58 -13.27
CA PHE A 23 -16.33 9.85 -13.10
C PHE A 23 -17.85 9.67 -13.08
N ARG A 24 -18.42 8.94 -14.05
CA ARG A 24 -19.87 8.62 -14.08
C ARG A 24 -20.33 7.87 -12.82
N ARG A 25 -19.44 7.06 -12.26
CA ARG A 25 -19.70 6.29 -11.04
C ARG A 25 -19.44 7.12 -9.77
N LYS A 26 -19.01 8.38 -9.85
CA LYS A 26 -18.63 9.24 -8.71
C LYS A 26 -17.50 8.66 -7.85
N SER A 27 -16.58 7.87 -8.44
CA SER A 27 -15.40 7.39 -7.70
C SER A 27 -14.17 8.29 -7.83
N VAL A 28 -14.17 9.20 -8.79
CA VAL A 28 -13.11 10.18 -9.03
C VAL A 28 -13.77 11.47 -9.52
N ASP A 29 -13.27 12.63 -9.09
CA ASP A 29 -13.74 13.93 -9.59
C ASP A 29 -12.99 14.39 -10.86
N LEU A 30 -13.35 15.53 -11.44
CA LEU A 30 -12.70 16.03 -12.66
C LEU A 30 -11.19 16.25 -12.49
N THR A 31 -10.75 16.72 -11.33
CA THR A 31 -9.33 16.94 -11.05
C THR A 31 -8.59 15.61 -10.90
N GLY A 32 -9.23 14.63 -10.27
CA GLY A 32 -8.71 13.28 -10.13
C GLY A 32 -8.59 12.57 -11.48
N VAL A 33 -9.53 12.80 -12.41
CA VAL A 33 -9.44 12.29 -13.78
C VAL A 33 -8.20 12.84 -14.49
N ALA A 34 -7.96 14.16 -14.40
CA ALA A 34 -6.80 14.80 -15.00
C ALA A 34 -5.48 14.24 -14.47
N ALA A 35 -5.41 13.89 -13.18
CA ALA A 35 -4.24 13.24 -12.58
C ALA A 35 -4.15 11.74 -12.90
N ALA A 36 -5.27 11.02 -13.00
CA ALA A 36 -5.29 9.57 -13.18
C ALA A 36 -4.83 9.13 -14.58
N ILE A 37 -5.11 9.93 -15.62
CA ILE A 37 -4.69 9.63 -17.00
C ILE A 37 -3.16 9.52 -17.12
N PRO A 38 -2.34 10.52 -16.76
CA PRO A 38 -0.88 10.41 -16.87
C PRO A 38 -0.32 9.31 -15.97
N VAL A 39 -0.87 9.12 -14.78
CA VAL A 39 -0.48 8.01 -13.89
C VAL A 39 -0.70 6.67 -14.59
N MET A 40 -1.88 6.43 -15.17
CA MET A 40 -2.16 5.18 -15.89
C MET A 40 -1.26 4.99 -17.12
N VAL A 41 -0.95 6.06 -17.84
CA VAL A 41 -0.01 6.00 -18.98
C VAL A 41 1.37 5.56 -18.52
N ILE A 42 1.92 6.16 -17.46
CA ILE A 42 3.23 5.77 -16.89
C ILE A 42 3.23 4.27 -16.54
N HIS A 43 2.17 3.79 -15.87
CA HIS A 43 2.07 2.40 -15.44
C HIS A 43 2.00 1.43 -16.62
N MET A 44 1.19 1.73 -17.63
CA MET A 44 1.03 0.89 -18.82
C MET A 44 2.29 0.86 -19.69
N VAL A 45 2.95 2.01 -19.85
CA VAL A 45 4.22 2.12 -20.57
C VAL A 45 5.30 1.30 -19.88
N ALA A 46 5.33 1.32 -18.54
CA ALA A 46 6.24 0.49 -17.74
C ALA A 46 5.97 -1.01 -17.87
N GLY A 47 4.71 -1.40 -18.05
CA GLY A 47 4.33 -2.77 -18.36
C GLY A 47 2.90 -3.10 -17.91
N TYR A 48 2.28 -4.07 -18.57
CA TYR A 48 0.91 -4.49 -18.24
C TYR A 48 0.76 -4.92 -16.77
N ARG A 49 1.80 -5.52 -16.20
CA ARG A 49 1.85 -5.91 -14.77
C ARG A 49 1.58 -4.74 -13.83
N PHE A 50 2.23 -3.60 -14.06
CA PHE A 50 2.11 -2.43 -13.19
C PHE A 50 0.81 -1.67 -13.42
N ALA A 51 0.32 -1.62 -14.66
CA ALA A 51 -1.03 -1.17 -14.96
C ALA A 51 -2.06 -1.98 -14.16
N VAL A 52 -1.99 -3.31 -14.19
CA VAL A 52 -2.93 -4.16 -13.45
C VAL A 52 -2.86 -3.92 -11.94
N LEU A 53 -1.69 -3.71 -11.35
CA LEU A 53 -1.59 -3.37 -9.91
C LEU A 53 -2.36 -2.10 -9.55
N LEU A 54 -2.16 -1.03 -10.32
CA LEU A 54 -2.90 0.22 -10.15
C LEU A 54 -4.41 0.00 -10.32
N LEU A 55 -4.82 -0.81 -11.29
CA LEU A 55 -6.24 -1.11 -11.52
C LEU A 55 -6.86 -1.94 -10.40
N VAL A 56 -6.14 -2.95 -9.90
CA VAL A 56 -6.59 -3.78 -8.79
C VAL A 56 -6.75 -2.94 -7.53
N PHE A 57 -5.77 -2.09 -7.21
CA PHE A 57 -5.90 -1.10 -6.15
C PHE A 57 -7.16 -0.26 -6.34
N PHE A 58 -7.28 0.42 -7.49
CA PHE A 58 -8.39 1.34 -7.77
C PHE A 58 -9.77 0.66 -7.66
N PHE A 59 -9.97 -0.46 -8.35
CA PHE A 59 -11.27 -1.13 -8.42
C PHE A 59 -11.66 -1.78 -7.10
N THR A 60 -10.73 -2.46 -6.42
CA THR A 60 -11.05 -3.11 -5.14
C THR A 60 -11.28 -2.08 -4.04
N SER A 61 -10.46 -1.05 -3.97
CA SER A 61 -10.66 0.07 -3.04
C SER A 61 -11.98 0.78 -3.32
N SER A 62 -12.31 1.11 -4.58
CA SER A 62 -13.61 1.71 -4.93
C SER A 62 -14.81 0.82 -4.61
N LYS A 63 -14.65 -0.51 -4.66
CA LYS A 63 -15.71 -1.44 -4.21
C LYS A 63 -15.92 -1.31 -2.70
N PHE A 64 -14.84 -1.34 -1.91
CA PHE A 64 -14.94 -1.25 -0.45
C PHE A 64 -15.35 0.12 0.07
N THR A 65 -14.99 1.20 -0.62
CA THR A 65 -15.51 2.54 -0.32
C THR A 65 -17.03 2.58 -0.41
N ARG A 66 -17.64 1.91 -1.40
CA ARG A 66 -19.10 1.83 -1.55
C ARG A 66 -19.80 0.91 -0.57
N THR A 67 -19.09 -0.09 -0.05
CA THR A 67 -19.67 -1.03 0.91
C THR A 67 -20.08 -0.28 2.17
N GLY A 68 -21.34 -0.41 2.58
CA GLY A 68 -21.85 0.22 3.80
C GLY A 68 -21.88 1.75 3.78
N GLU A 69 -22.04 2.37 2.61
CA GLU A 69 -22.08 3.83 2.45
C GLU A 69 -23.06 4.53 3.39
N ASP A 70 -24.25 3.96 3.63
CA ASP A 70 -25.25 4.55 4.53
C ASP A 70 -24.71 4.70 5.96
N LYS A 71 -24.06 3.64 6.47
CA LYS A 71 -23.45 3.65 7.80
C LYS A 71 -22.24 4.57 7.87
N LYS A 72 -21.44 4.63 6.80
CA LYS A 72 -20.29 5.55 6.72
C LYS A 72 -20.74 7.00 6.68
N ARG A 73 -21.84 7.33 6.00
CA ARG A 73 -22.43 8.67 5.97
C ARG A 73 -22.85 9.13 7.37
N GLU A 74 -23.29 8.23 8.24
CA GLU A 74 -23.64 8.54 9.63
C GLU A 74 -22.40 8.74 10.52
N ILE A 75 -21.30 8.04 10.26
CA ILE A 75 -20.09 8.06 11.09
C ILE A 75 -19.13 9.18 10.68
N ASP A 76 -18.87 9.30 9.38
CA ASP A 76 -17.87 10.20 8.81
C ASP A 76 -18.45 11.59 8.57
N ALA A 77 -17.75 12.62 9.05
CA ALA A 77 -18.12 14.02 8.84
C ALA A 77 -17.69 14.53 7.45
N GLU A 78 -16.68 13.91 6.84
CA GLU A 78 -16.12 14.29 5.54
C GLU A 78 -16.57 13.35 4.40
N PHE A 79 -17.63 12.57 4.64
CA PHE A 79 -18.16 11.58 3.70
C PHE A 79 -18.43 12.19 2.32
N LYS A 80 -17.93 11.53 1.27
CA LYS A 80 -18.20 11.86 -0.13
C LYS A 80 -18.87 10.67 -0.80
N GLU A 81 -20.02 10.91 -1.43
CA GLU A 81 -20.74 9.88 -2.18
C GLU A 81 -19.83 9.24 -3.25
N GLY A 82 -19.71 7.92 -3.24
CA GLY A 82 -18.87 7.14 -4.15
C GLY A 82 -17.36 7.24 -3.90
N GLY A 83 -16.93 7.99 -2.87
CA GLY A 83 -15.53 8.17 -2.52
C GLY A 83 -14.76 9.03 -3.51
N GLN A 84 -15.34 10.13 -4.00
CA GLN A 84 -14.77 10.99 -5.05
C GLN A 84 -13.33 11.42 -4.74
N ARG A 85 -12.36 10.71 -5.33
CA ARG A 85 -10.93 10.98 -5.19
C ARG A 85 -10.56 12.17 -6.06
N ASN A 86 -9.87 13.14 -5.46
CA ASN A 86 -9.36 14.31 -6.15
C ASN A 86 -7.91 14.09 -6.63
N TRP A 87 -7.35 15.07 -7.33
CA TRP A 87 -5.97 15.00 -7.83
C TRP A 87 -4.94 14.77 -6.71
N ARG A 88 -5.13 15.36 -5.52
CA ARG A 88 -4.20 15.21 -4.38
C ARG A 88 -4.16 13.77 -3.91
N GLN A 89 -5.32 13.14 -3.77
CA GLN A 89 -5.43 11.75 -3.35
C GLN A 89 -4.87 10.79 -4.40
N VAL A 90 -5.09 11.07 -5.69
CA VAL A 90 -4.50 10.29 -6.79
C VAL A 90 -2.98 10.36 -6.72
N LEU A 91 -2.40 11.56 -6.61
CA LEU A 91 -0.94 11.72 -6.56
C LEU A 91 -0.33 11.17 -5.27
N ALA A 92 -0.95 11.39 -4.11
CA ALA A 92 -0.48 10.84 -2.84
C ALA A 92 -0.32 9.31 -2.86
N ASN A 93 -1.24 8.62 -3.55
CA ASN A 93 -1.27 7.16 -3.63
C ASN A 93 -0.57 6.57 -4.87
N SER A 94 0.06 7.39 -5.73
CA SER A 94 0.66 6.86 -6.96
C SER A 94 1.92 7.56 -7.47
N ALA A 95 2.25 8.77 -6.99
CA ALA A 95 3.39 9.52 -7.49
C ALA A 95 4.71 8.79 -7.24
N ILE A 96 4.89 8.22 -6.05
CA ILE A 96 6.11 7.48 -5.69
C ILE A 96 6.27 6.25 -6.58
N ALA A 97 5.22 5.42 -6.73
CA ALA A 97 5.25 4.29 -7.65
C ALA A 97 5.49 4.74 -9.10
N SER A 98 4.88 5.85 -9.54
CA SER A 98 5.10 6.40 -10.89
C SER A 98 6.56 6.78 -11.12
N ILE A 99 7.21 7.40 -10.14
CA ILE A 99 8.65 7.73 -10.20
C ILE A 99 9.48 6.44 -10.32
N LEU A 100 9.22 5.44 -9.48
CA LEU A 100 9.93 4.15 -9.55
C LEU A 100 9.73 3.45 -10.90
N LEU A 101 8.54 3.55 -11.49
CA LEU A 101 8.23 2.98 -12.80
C LEU A 101 8.92 3.73 -13.94
N VAL A 102 9.03 5.06 -13.87
CA VAL A 102 9.84 5.82 -14.83
C VAL A 102 11.29 5.36 -14.78
N LEU A 103 11.87 5.22 -13.58
CA LEU A 103 13.22 4.70 -13.41
C LEU A 103 13.36 3.28 -13.96
N LEU A 104 12.37 2.42 -13.71
CA LEU A 104 12.34 1.06 -14.23
C LEU A 104 12.29 1.03 -15.76
N VAL A 105 11.49 1.90 -16.39
CA VAL A 105 11.44 2.06 -17.85
C VAL A 105 12.76 2.54 -18.41
N MET A 106 13.44 3.47 -17.74
CA MET A 106 14.75 3.95 -18.20
C MET A 106 15.80 2.83 -18.21
N ILE A 107 15.71 1.89 -17.27
CA ILE A 107 16.62 0.75 -17.16
C ILE A 107 16.23 -0.39 -18.11
N ARG A 108 14.94 -0.73 -18.19
CA ARG A 108 14.44 -1.94 -18.86
C ARG A 108 13.79 -1.68 -20.22
N ARG A 109 13.62 -0.43 -20.62
CA ARG A 109 13.01 -0.01 -21.88
C ARG A 109 11.61 -0.62 -22.13
N GLY A 110 10.87 -0.87 -21.05
CA GLY A 110 9.52 -1.45 -21.08
C GLY A 110 9.47 -2.98 -21.19
N GLU A 111 10.60 -3.67 -21.13
CA GLU A 111 10.62 -5.12 -21.02
C GLU A 111 10.31 -5.55 -19.59
N ASP A 112 9.38 -6.50 -19.46
CA ASP A 112 9.01 -7.06 -18.18
C ASP A 112 9.97 -8.21 -17.78
N SER A 113 10.13 -8.46 -16.49
CA SER A 113 11.01 -9.51 -15.98
C SER A 113 10.53 -10.07 -14.65
N CYS A 114 10.97 -11.27 -14.28
CA CYS A 114 10.82 -11.74 -12.91
C CYS A 114 11.68 -10.93 -11.94
N LEU A 115 11.33 -10.95 -10.64
CA LEU A 115 12.29 -10.57 -9.60
C LEU A 115 13.43 -11.58 -9.61
N ASP A 116 14.57 -11.14 -10.11
CA ASP A 116 15.79 -11.92 -10.21
C ASP A 116 16.98 -11.01 -9.84
N THR A 117 17.39 -11.14 -8.59
CA THR A 117 18.41 -10.27 -8.00
C THR A 117 19.80 -10.52 -8.59
N GLU A 118 20.07 -11.76 -9.05
CA GLU A 118 21.33 -12.11 -9.70
C GLU A 118 21.51 -11.32 -10.99
N LYS A 119 20.42 -11.14 -11.76
CA LYS A 119 20.43 -10.32 -12.98
C LYS A 119 20.52 -8.83 -12.67
N SER A 120 19.71 -8.35 -11.72
CA SER A 120 19.74 -6.93 -11.36
C SER A 120 19.15 -6.66 -9.97
N LYS A 121 20.03 -6.25 -9.06
CA LYS A 121 19.66 -5.74 -7.72
C LYS A 121 18.76 -4.51 -7.82
N VAL A 122 19.09 -3.59 -8.71
CA VAL A 122 18.33 -2.33 -8.87
C VAL A 122 16.89 -2.60 -9.30
N VAL A 123 16.68 -3.48 -10.29
CA VAL A 123 15.33 -3.83 -10.76
C VAL A 123 14.52 -4.50 -9.65
N THR A 124 15.15 -5.39 -8.89
CA THR A 124 14.52 -6.10 -7.76
C THR A 124 14.07 -5.14 -6.66
N ILE A 125 14.92 -4.17 -6.31
CA ILE A 125 14.62 -3.09 -5.36
C ILE A 125 13.43 -2.25 -5.85
N LEU A 126 13.46 -1.80 -7.12
CA LEU A 126 12.39 -0.99 -7.71
C LEU A 126 11.05 -1.74 -7.73
N MET A 127 11.05 -3.00 -8.20
CA MET A 127 9.84 -3.83 -8.26
C MET A 127 9.28 -4.13 -6.87
N GLY A 128 10.16 -4.47 -5.92
CA GLY A 128 9.78 -4.69 -4.51
C GLY A 128 9.11 -3.46 -3.90
N GLY A 129 9.70 -2.28 -4.14
CA GLY A 129 9.14 -1.00 -3.72
C GLY A 129 7.77 -0.70 -4.35
N ILE A 130 7.58 -0.99 -5.63
CA ILE A 130 6.28 -0.79 -6.31
C ILE A 130 5.21 -1.71 -5.73
N VAL A 131 5.53 -2.97 -5.47
CA VAL A 131 4.59 -3.91 -4.83
C VAL A 131 4.24 -3.44 -3.42
N GLY A 132 5.24 -3.07 -2.62
CA GLY A 132 5.01 -2.55 -1.27
C GLY A 132 4.21 -1.26 -1.23
N HIS A 133 4.44 -0.35 -2.18
CA HIS A 133 3.68 0.88 -2.34
C HIS A 133 2.18 0.60 -2.49
N TYR A 134 1.83 -0.22 -3.49
CA TYR A 134 0.42 -0.52 -3.76
C TYR A 134 -0.20 -1.41 -2.70
N ALA A 135 0.57 -2.30 -2.07
CA ALA A 135 0.12 -3.06 -0.92
C ALA A 135 -0.24 -2.13 0.25
N CYS A 136 0.61 -1.14 0.55
CA CYS A 136 0.35 -0.12 1.57
C CYS A 136 -0.92 0.68 1.26
N CYS A 137 -1.01 1.28 0.07
CA CYS A 137 -2.15 2.13 -0.30
C CYS A 137 -3.48 1.35 -0.32
N ASN A 138 -3.46 0.11 -0.83
CA ASN A 138 -4.64 -0.76 -0.84
C ASN A 138 -4.99 -1.22 0.58
N GLY A 139 -3.98 -1.54 1.39
CA GLY A 139 -4.13 -1.95 2.79
C GLY A 139 -4.75 -0.86 3.66
N ASP A 140 -4.24 0.37 3.55
CA ASP A 140 -4.81 1.56 4.21
C ASP A 140 -6.28 1.76 3.83
N THR A 141 -6.60 1.69 2.53
CA THR A 141 -7.97 1.89 2.06
C THR A 141 -8.91 0.77 2.53
N TRP A 142 -8.51 -0.51 2.42
CA TRP A 142 -9.37 -1.59 2.89
C TRP A 142 -9.54 -1.56 4.41
N SER A 143 -8.47 -1.25 5.15
CA SER A 143 -8.47 -1.16 6.61
C SER A 143 -9.41 -0.07 7.12
N SER A 144 -9.32 1.13 6.56
CA SER A 144 -10.19 2.25 6.94
C SER A 144 -11.65 1.99 6.56
N GLU A 145 -11.90 1.51 5.34
CA GLU A 145 -13.25 1.32 4.82
C GLU A 145 -14.00 0.17 5.49
N LEU A 146 -13.33 -0.97 5.74
CA LEU A 146 -13.93 -2.11 6.45
C LEU A 146 -13.85 -1.96 7.97
N GLY A 147 -12.79 -1.35 8.50
CA GLY A 147 -12.62 -1.09 9.93
C GLY A 147 -13.69 -0.15 10.49
N MET A 148 -14.14 0.85 9.73
CA MET A 148 -15.28 1.69 10.13
C MET A 148 -16.58 0.89 10.31
N LEU A 149 -16.74 -0.19 9.53
CA LEU A 149 -17.92 -1.05 9.57
C LEU A 149 -17.82 -2.14 10.66
N SER A 150 -16.64 -2.36 11.24
CA SER A 150 -16.38 -3.35 12.30
C SER A 150 -17.41 -3.24 13.43
N ILE A 151 -17.73 -4.35 14.07
CA ILE A 151 -18.63 -4.35 15.25
C ILE A 151 -17.86 -3.80 16.45
N SER A 152 -16.59 -4.18 16.59
CA SER A 152 -15.70 -3.74 17.65
C SER A 152 -15.41 -2.24 17.56
N GLN A 153 -15.29 -1.58 18.71
CA GLN A 153 -14.82 -0.19 18.74
C GLN A 153 -13.31 -0.13 18.45
N PRO A 154 -12.85 0.87 17.67
CA PRO A 154 -11.44 1.02 17.38
C PRO A 154 -10.65 1.39 18.64
N ARG A 155 -9.38 0.97 18.66
CA ARG A 155 -8.41 1.34 19.70
C ARG A 155 -7.35 2.22 19.10
N LEU A 156 -6.99 3.31 19.78
CA LEU A 156 -5.95 4.21 19.29
C LEU A 156 -4.60 3.50 19.35
N ILE A 157 -3.86 3.46 18.24
CA ILE A 157 -2.61 2.68 18.13
C ILE A 157 -1.53 3.08 19.16
N THR A 158 -1.52 4.34 19.61
CA THR A 158 -0.51 4.88 20.52
C THR A 158 -0.70 4.48 21.98
N ASN A 159 -1.93 4.24 22.43
CA ASN A 159 -2.23 3.98 23.84
C ASN A 159 -3.27 2.88 24.08
N LEU A 160 -3.78 2.26 23.02
CA LEU A 160 -4.74 1.16 22.99
C LEU A 160 -6.09 1.46 23.68
N LYS A 161 -6.37 2.73 23.98
CA LYS A 161 -7.66 3.18 24.52
C LYS A 161 -8.71 3.15 23.43
N THR A 162 -9.93 2.81 23.82
CA THR A 162 -11.08 2.83 22.91
C THR A 162 -11.39 4.27 22.48
N VAL A 163 -11.57 4.48 21.18
CA VAL A 163 -11.89 5.79 20.59
C VAL A 163 -13.12 5.70 19.69
N CYS A 164 -13.69 6.86 19.35
CA CYS A 164 -14.81 6.92 18.41
C CYS A 164 -14.37 6.47 17.02
N ARG A 165 -15.29 5.87 16.26
CA ARG A 165 -15.07 5.55 14.84
C ARG A 165 -14.79 6.83 14.05
N GLY A 166 -13.88 6.73 13.08
CA GLY A 166 -13.38 7.88 12.32
C GLY A 166 -12.25 8.66 13.01
N THR A 167 -11.77 8.23 14.18
CA THR A 167 -10.56 8.80 14.79
C THR A 167 -9.32 8.35 14.02
N ASN A 168 -8.49 9.29 13.56
CA ASN A 168 -7.22 8.98 12.90
C ASN A 168 -6.31 8.17 13.84
N GLY A 169 -5.79 7.06 13.33
CA GLY A 169 -5.01 6.08 14.08
C GLY A 169 -5.79 5.14 15.00
N GLY A 170 -7.13 5.13 14.90
CA GLY A 170 -7.96 4.10 15.51
C GLY A 170 -7.94 2.81 14.69
N VAL A 171 -7.41 1.73 15.26
CA VAL A 171 -7.29 0.42 14.60
C VAL A 171 -8.32 -0.58 15.13
N THR A 172 -8.79 -1.47 14.26
CA THR A 172 -9.63 -2.62 14.60
C THR A 172 -8.98 -3.89 14.08
N PHE A 173 -9.31 -5.04 14.69
CA PHE A 173 -8.82 -6.33 14.20
C PHE A 173 -9.27 -6.60 12.76
N ASP A 174 -10.55 -6.35 12.45
CA ASP A 174 -11.10 -6.52 11.10
C ASP A 174 -10.40 -5.63 10.07
N GLY A 175 -10.08 -4.38 10.44
CA GLY A 175 -9.32 -3.45 9.59
C GLY A 175 -7.90 -3.96 9.31
N LEU A 176 -7.21 -4.47 10.33
CA LEU A 176 -5.85 -5.03 10.14
C LEU A 176 -5.86 -6.30 9.29
N LEU A 177 -6.85 -7.18 9.47
CA LEU A 177 -7.01 -8.36 8.62
C LEU A 177 -7.32 -7.96 7.16
N ALA A 178 -8.17 -6.95 6.99
CA ALA A 178 -8.45 -6.37 5.68
C ALA A 178 -7.20 -5.77 5.03
N ALA A 179 -6.33 -5.11 5.80
CA ALA A 179 -5.07 -4.56 5.31
C ALA A 179 -4.13 -5.65 4.77
N ALA A 180 -3.99 -6.75 5.53
CA ALA A 180 -3.19 -7.91 5.11
C ALA A 180 -3.76 -8.56 3.84
N ALA A 181 -5.08 -8.75 3.79
CA ALA A 181 -5.77 -9.31 2.62
C ALA A 181 -5.61 -8.43 1.37
N ALA A 182 -5.68 -7.10 1.53
CA ALA A 182 -5.48 -6.15 0.46
C ALA A 182 -4.06 -6.23 -0.13
N GLY A 183 -3.05 -6.33 0.74
CA GLY A 183 -1.66 -6.56 0.35
C GLY A 183 -1.47 -7.89 -0.37
N PHE A 184 -2.07 -8.96 0.14
CA PHE A 184 -2.06 -10.28 -0.51
C PHE A 184 -2.64 -10.22 -1.93
N VAL A 185 -3.76 -9.52 -2.14
CA VAL A 185 -4.38 -9.35 -3.46
C VAL A 185 -3.46 -8.61 -4.44
N ILE A 186 -2.72 -7.60 -3.98
CA ILE A 186 -1.70 -6.92 -4.79
C ILE A 186 -0.56 -7.88 -5.16
N GLY A 187 -0.02 -8.62 -4.20
CA GLY A 187 1.03 -9.61 -4.45
C GLY A 187 0.59 -10.71 -5.41
N LEU A 188 -0.63 -11.23 -5.25
CA LEU A 188 -1.20 -12.24 -6.13
C LEU A 188 -1.35 -11.71 -7.56
N SER A 189 -1.84 -10.47 -7.70
CA SER A 189 -1.97 -9.82 -9.01
C SER A 189 -0.62 -9.63 -9.68
N PHE A 190 0.42 -9.26 -8.92
CA PHE A 190 1.78 -9.13 -9.44
C PHE A 190 2.30 -10.46 -10.00
N ILE A 191 2.13 -11.55 -9.27
CA ILE A 191 2.59 -12.88 -9.68
C ILE A 191 1.82 -13.38 -10.89
N LEU A 192 0.47 -13.36 -10.84
CA LEU A 192 -0.36 -13.91 -11.91
C LEU A 192 -0.11 -13.20 -13.24
N VAL A 193 -0.01 -11.87 -13.23
CA VAL A 193 0.30 -11.13 -14.46
C VAL A 193 1.75 -11.39 -14.87
N GLY A 194 2.69 -11.43 -13.92
CA GLY A 194 4.09 -11.70 -14.21
C GLY A 194 4.35 -13.07 -14.86
N LEU A 195 3.59 -14.10 -14.49
CA LEU A 195 3.64 -15.42 -15.14
C LEU A 195 3.19 -15.39 -16.61
N ILE A 196 2.37 -14.41 -17.00
CA ILE A 196 1.88 -14.24 -18.37
C ILE A 196 2.82 -13.32 -19.16
N THR A 197 3.41 -12.31 -18.51
CA THR A 197 4.11 -11.22 -19.20
C THR A 197 5.64 -11.29 -19.14
N ALA A 198 6.22 -12.11 -18.26
CA ALA A 198 7.66 -12.31 -18.19
C ALA A 198 8.07 -13.77 -18.40
N GLU A 199 9.18 -13.94 -19.11
CA GLU A 199 9.83 -15.22 -19.29
C GLU A 199 10.81 -15.48 -18.14
N CYS A 200 10.59 -16.58 -17.42
CA CYS A 200 11.35 -16.91 -16.23
C CYS A 200 11.71 -18.39 -16.24
N THR A 201 12.89 -18.72 -15.72
CA THR A 201 13.23 -20.12 -15.46
C THR A 201 12.32 -20.66 -14.35
N ALA A 202 12.03 -21.96 -14.35
CA ALA A 202 11.14 -22.57 -13.36
C ALA A 202 11.60 -22.29 -11.91
N ALA A 203 12.91 -22.28 -11.66
CA ALA A 203 13.48 -21.96 -10.36
C ALA A 203 13.16 -20.51 -9.92
N VAL A 204 13.24 -19.54 -10.83
CA VAL A 204 12.93 -18.12 -10.52
C VAL A 204 11.43 -17.89 -10.40
N ALA A 205 10.61 -18.61 -11.15
CA ALA A 205 9.15 -18.54 -11.07
C ALA A 205 8.64 -18.94 -9.68
N TRP A 206 9.15 -20.05 -9.11
CA TRP A 206 8.79 -20.46 -7.75
C TRP A 206 9.19 -19.43 -6.69
N LYS A 207 10.35 -18.76 -6.86
CA LYS A 207 10.79 -17.69 -5.95
C LYS A 207 9.84 -16.49 -5.93
N GLN A 208 9.07 -16.24 -7.00
CA GLN A 208 8.09 -15.15 -7.01
C GLN A 208 6.98 -15.34 -5.95
N LEU A 209 6.73 -16.56 -5.47
CA LEU A 209 5.75 -16.81 -4.41
C LEU A 209 6.07 -16.07 -3.10
N LEU A 210 7.34 -15.71 -2.86
CA LEU A 210 7.74 -14.89 -1.71
C LEU A 210 7.14 -13.48 -1.74
N VAL A 211 6.68 -13.01 -2.91
CA VAL A 211 5.99 -11.72 -3.03
C VAL A 211 4.64 -11.74 -2.30
N LEU A 212 3.98 -12.90 -2.15
CA LEU A 212 2.70 -13.00 -1.44
C LEU A 212 2.79 -12.60 0.05
N PRO A 213 3.61 -13.28 0.89
CA PRO A 213 3.74 -12.90 2.29
C PRO A 213 4.36 -11.51 2.45
N LEU A 214 5.29 -11.11 1.58
CA LEU A 214 5.88 -9.77 1.59
C LEU A 214 4.81 -8.69 1.36
N ALA A 215 3.97 -8.83 0.34
CA ALA A 215 2.93 -7.87 0.02
C ALA A 215 1.81 -7.85 1.08
N ALA A 216 1.43 -9.01 1.62
CA ALA A 216 0.47 -9.09 2.72
C ALA A 216 0.99 -8.34 3.97
N PHE A 217 2.27 -8.56 4.32
CA PHE A 217 2.91 -7.85 5.42
C PHE A 217 3.05 -6.35 5.13
N ALA A 218 3.38 -5.96 3.90
CA ALA A 218 3.44 -4.56 3.49
C ALA A 218 2.07 -3.86 3.62
N GLY A 219 0.97 -4.53 3.27
CA GLY A 219 -0.37 -3.98 3.49
C GLY A 219 -0.71 -3.82 4.97
N PHE A 220 -0.41 -4.83 5.78
CA PHE A 220 -0.60 -4.80 7.24
C PHE A 220 0.24 -3.71 7.91
N CYS A 221 1.56 -3.74 7.75
CA CYS A 221 2.49 -2.78 8.35
C CYS A 221 2.30 -1.38 7.79
N GLY A 222 2.02 -1.24 6.49
CA GLY A 222 1.71 0.05 5.89
C GLY A 222 0.52 0.73 6.56
N SER A 223 -0.56 -0.02 6.83
CA SER A 223 -1.72 0.50 7.56
C SER A 223 -1.42 0.86 9.03
N LEU A 224 -0.46 0.17 9.67
CA LEU A 224 -0.02 0.51 11.02
C LEU A 224 0.85 1.77 11.03
N ILE A 225 1.74 1.93 10.05
CA ILE A 225 2.54 3.15 9.87
C ILE A 225 1.59 4.33 9.67
N ASP A 226 0.60 4.17 8.79
CA ASP A 226 -0.43 5.19 8.55
C ASP A 226 -1.19 5.54 9.82
N SER A 227 -1.67 4.53 10.55
CA SER A 227 -2.37 4.73 11.81
C SER A 227 -1.50 5.43 12.86
N LEU A 228 -0.20 5.13 12.93
CA LEU A 228 0.72 5.74 13.89
C LEU A 228 0.96 7.22 13.57
N ILE A 229 1.21 7.53 12.29
CA ILE A 229 1.37 8.90 11.82
C ILE A 229 0.05 9.66 11.98
N GLY A 230 -1.08 9.05 11.65
CA GLY A 230 -2.41 9.61 11.84
C GLY A 230 -2.72 9.91 13.31
N ALA A 231 -2.41 9.01 14.24
CA ALA A 231 -2.63 9.22 15.67
C ALA A 231 -1.79 10.36 16.27
N THR A 232 -0.65 10.68 15.66
CA THR A 232 0.35 11.61 16.19
C THR A 232 0.36 12.95 15.47
N LEU A 233 0.29 12.98 14.15
CA LEU A 233 0.49 14.15 13.29
C LEU A 233 -0.77 14.60 12.53
N GLN A 234 -1.88 13.86 12.59
CA GLN A 234 -3.16 14.22 11.97
C GLN A 234 -4.23 14.48 13.04
N PHE A 235 -4.83 15.67 13.00
CA PHE A 235 -5.78 16.08 14.04
C PHE A 235 -7.06 15.23 13.98
N SER A 236 -7.51 14.77 15.15
CA SER A 236 -8.86 14.22 15.33
C SER A 236 -9.54 14.87 16.52
N GLY A 237 -10.76 15.37 16.33
CA GLY A 237 -11.57 15.92 17.41
C GLY A 237 -13.03 15.51 17.32
N TYR A 238 -13.72 15.42 18.44
CA TYR A 238 -15.16 15.14 18.49
C TYR A 238 -15.95 16.44 18.51
N CYS A 239 -16.78 16.66 17.49
CA CYS A 239 -17.69 17.80 17.44
C CYS A 239 -18.99 17.48 18.21
N THR A 240 -19.30 18.26 19.25
CA THR A 240 -20.49 18.04 20.09
C THR A 240 -21.81 18.30 19.37
N VAL A 241 -21.80 19.18 18.36
CA VAL A 241 -22.99 19.53 17.57
C VAL A 241 -23.26 18.48 16.50
N LEU A 242 -22.24 18.14 15.71
CA LEU A 242 -22.37 17.13 14.64
C LEU A 242 -22.44 15.71 15.17
N LYS A 243 -22.01 15.47 16.42
CA LYS A 243 -21.86 14.15 17.06
C LYS A 243 -20.99 13.19 16.24
N LYS A 244 -19.95 13.74 15.61
CA LYS A 244 -19.00 13.02 14.75
C LYS A 244 -17.57 13.43 15.05
N VAL A 245 -16.63 12.56 14.67
CA VAL A 245 -15.21 12.91 14.62
C VAL A 245 -14.96 13.81 13.40
N VAL A 246 -14.16 14.86 13.58
CA VAL A 246 -13.79 15.83 12.56
C VAL A 246 -12.27 15.98 12.49
N ALA A 247 -11.76 16.27 11.29
CA ALA A 247 -10.33 16.40 11.01
C ALA A 247 -9.76 17.81 11.29
N LYS A 248 -10.60 18.77 11.71
CA LYS A 248 -10.17 20.16 11.94
C LYS A 248 -10.62 20.68 13.31
N PRO A 249 -9.80 21.50 13.98
CA PRO A 249 -10.18 22.14 15.24
C PRO A 249 -11.29 23.18 15.00
N GLY A 250 -12.09 23.43 16.03
CA GLY A 250 -13.15 24.42 16.00
C GLY A 250 -13.78 24.65 17.39
N PRO A 251 -14.64 25.67 17.54
CA PRO A 251 -15.18 26.07 18.84
C PRO A 251 -15.97 24.97 19.57
N THR A 252 -16.60 24.07 18.81
CA THR A 252 -17.42 22.96 19.33
C THR A 252 -16.70 21.61 19.31
N VAL A 253 -15.39 21.60 19.05
CA VAL A 253 -14.58 20.40 18.82
C VAL A 253 -13.69 20.12 20.02
N LYS A 254 -13.90 18.98 20.67
CA LYS A 254 -13.02 18.46 21.72
C LYS A 254 -11.94 17.57 21.10
N LYS A 255 -10.67 17.92 21.26
CA LYS A 255 -9.55 17.14 20.72
C LYS A 255 -9.54 15.71 21.28
N ILE A 256 -9.34 14.72 20.41
CA ILE A 256 -9.14 13.30 20.75
C ILE A 256 -7.66 12.92 20.63
N SER A 257 -7.06 13.12 19.45
CA SER A 257 -5.69 12.69 19.12
C SER A 257 -5.02 13.59 18.09
N GLY A 258 -3.71 13.38 17.92
CA GLY A 258 -2.90 13.98 16.86
C GLY A 258 -2.59 15.47 17.01
N MET A 259 -1.88 15.99 16.02
CA MET A 259 -1.55 17.40 15.85
C MET A 259 -2.12 17.87 14.50
N ASN A 260 -2.36 19.16 14.32
CA ASN A 260 -2.85 19.67 13.03
C ASN A 260 -1.67 19.98 12.09
N ILE A 261 -0.80 18.98 11.85
CA ILE A 261 0.41 19.14 11.03
C ILE A 261 0.18 18.57 9.62
N LEU A 262 -0.32 17.34 9.54
CA LEU A 262 -0.54 16.64 8.28
C LEU A 262 -2.04 16.46 8.02
N ASP A 263 -2.43 16.53 6.75
CA ASP A 263 -3.73 16.07 6.28
C ASP A 263 -3.66 14.60 5.82
N ASN A 264 -4.81 14.01 5.52
CA ASN A 264 -4.90 12.61 5.12
C ASN A 264 -4.03 12.28 3.89
N ASN A 265 -3.95 13.18 2.91
CA ASN A 265 -3.17 12.90 1.69
C ASN A 265 -1.67 12.89 2.01
N ALA A 266 -1.23 13.78 2.90
CA ALA A 266 0.16 13.83 3.35
C ALA A 266 0.53 12.59 4.18
N VAL A 267 -0.36 12.13 5.07
CA VAL A 267 -0.15 10.87 5.82
C VAL A 267 -0.02 9.70 4.85
N ASN A 268 -0.98 9.51 3.94
CA ASN A 268 -0.94 8.44 2.93
C ASN A 268 0.37 8.48 2.11
N ALA A 269 0.82 9.66 1.68
CA ALA A 269 2.06 9.80 0.91
C ALA A 269 3.31 9.37 1.71
N VAL A 270 3.38 9.77 2.99
CA VAL A 270 4.50 9.39 3.88
C VAL A 270 4.47 7.91 4.21
N SER A 271 3.31 7.36 4.57
CA SER A 271 3.12 5.93 4.84
C SER A 271 3.51 5.07 3.64
N ALA A 272 3.08 5.48 2.45
CA ALA A 272 3.42 4.81 1.21
C ALA A 272 4.92 4.91 0.90
N LEU A 273 5.56 6.08 1.13
CA LEU A 273 7.00 6.25 0.96
C LEU A 273 7.80 5.31 1.88
N LEU A 274 7.48 5.31 3.17
CA LEU A 274 8.16 4.47 4.16
C LEU A 274 8.01 2.98 3.82
N THR A 275 6.79 2.55 3.48
CA THR A 275 6.53 1.15 3.12
C THR A 275 7.22 0.76 1.83
N THR A 276 7.26 1.64 0.83
CA THR A 276 8.05 1.46 -0.40
C THR A 276 9.52 1.24 -0.09
N LEU A 277 10.13 2.07 0.77
CA LEU A 277 11.55 1.93 1.12
C LEU A 277 11.82 0.62 1.87
N LEU A 278 10.99 0.28 2.87
CA LEU A 278 11.12 -0.93 3.66
C LEU A 278 11.00 -2.20 2.82
N THR A 279 10.05 -2.24 1.88
CA THR A 279 9.86 -3.38 0.97
C THR A 279 10.95 -3.48 -0.08
N SER A 280 11.43 -2.35 -0.61
CA SER A 280 12.59 -2.30 -1.49
C SER A 280 13.83 -2.91 -0.81
N MET A 281 14.08 -2.54 0.46
CA MET A 281 15.16 -3.10 1.27
C MET A 281 14.94 -4.58 1.59
N ALA A 282 13.70 -4.99 1.89
CA ALA A 282 13.36 -6.40 2.17
C ALA A 282 13.67 -7.30 0.98
N CYS A 283 13.28 -6.88 -0.22
CA CYS A 283 13.58 -7.62 -1.45
C CYS A 283 15.09 -7.80 -1.67
N MET A 284 15.91 -6.82 -1.25
CA MET A 284 17.37 -6.93 -1.29
C MET A 284 17.91 -7.88 -0.20
N ALA A 285 17.39 -7.80 1.02
CA ALA A 285 17.86 -8.60 2.16
C ALA A 285 17.48 -10.08 2.03
N LEU A 286 16.29 -10.37 1.51
CA LEU A 286 15.84 -11.74 1.23
C LEU A 286 16.74 -12.46 0.22
N ASP A 287 17.44 -11.70 -0.63
CA ASP A 287 18.45 -12.23 -1.55
C ASP A 287 19.79 -12.52 -0.84
N GLN A 288 20.29 -11.56 -0.06
CA GLN A 288 21.61 -11.68 0.59
C GLN A 288 21.71 -12.82 1.62
N ASN A 289 20.63 -13.15 2.31
CA ASN A 289 20.64 -14.17 3.37
C ASN A 289 20.44 -15.61 2.88
N GLY A 290 20.59 -15.89 1.58
CA GLY A 290 20.50 -17.26 1.06
C GLY A 290 19.10 -17.89 1.16
N PHE A 291 18.05 -17.11 1.44
CA PHE A 291 16.65 -17.54 1.27
C PHE A 291 16.39 -18.04 -0.16
N ILE A 292 17.18 -17.48 -1.09
CA ILE A 292 17.18 -17.69 -2.53
C ILE A 292 18.03 -18.90 -2.97
N GLU A 293 18.85 -19.48 -2.09
CA GLU A 293 19.67 -20.70 -2.33
C GLU A 293 18.90 -22.02 -2.09
N GLY A 294 17.59 -21.97 -1.86
CA GLY A 294 16.79 -23.19 -1.69
C GLY A 294 16.83 -23.82 -0.30
N LYS A 295 17.63 -23.32 0.65
CA LYS A 295 17.64 -23.80 2.04
C LYS A 295 16.32 -23.61 2.79
N SER A 296 15.52 -22.59 2.43
CA SER A 296 14.22 -22.33 3.08
C SER A 296 13.08 -23.21 2.51
N TRP A 297 13.13 -23.57 1.22
CA TRP A 297 12.15 -24.49 0.62
C TRP A 297 12.30 -25.90 1.17
N SER A 298 13.50 -26.32 1.56
CA SER A 298 13.71 -27.55 2.34
C SER A 298 12.95 -27.53 3.65
N CYS A 299 12.79 -26.36 4.29
CA CYS A 299 12.01 -26.24 5.53
C CYS A 299 10.50 -26.29 5.27
N PHE A 300 10.01 -25.64 4.21
CA PHE A 300 8.60 -25.70 3.81
C PHE A 300 8.15 -27.12 3.39
N PHE A 301 9.00 -27.84 2.65
CA PHE A 301 8.69 -29.19 2.17
C PHE A 301 9.06 -30.33 3.15
N ASN A 302 10.11 -30.19 3.98
CA ASN A 302 10.54 -31.25 4.90
C ASN A 302 10.26 -31.00 6.40
N ASN A 303 10.09 -29.75 6.87
CA ASN A 303 10.03 -29.43 8.30
C ASN A 303 8.98 -28.35 8.62
N SER A 304 7.70 -28.65 8.35
CA SER A 304 6.50 -27.92 8.79
C SER A 304 6.34 -26.45 8.31
N PRO A 305 5.12 -26.00 7.94
CA PRO A 305 4.85 -24.63 7.48
C PRO A 305 5.21 -23.53 8.51
N LEU A 306 5.41 -23.89 9.78
CA LEU A 306 5.84 -22.98 10.85
C LEU A 306 7.28 -22.48 10.67
N CYS A 307 8.19 -23.26 10.09
CA CYS A 307 9.58 -22.83 9.86
C CYS A 307 9.65 -21.67 8.86
N PHE A 308 8.83 -21.72 7.80
CA PHE A 308 8.74 -20.66 6.80
C PHE A 308 8.15 -19.37 7.40
N ILE A 309 7.10 -19.50 8.21
CA ILE A 309 6.49 -18.36 8.92
C ILE A 309 7.50 -17.73 9.88
N GLN A 310 8.27 -18.53 10.62
CA GLN A 310 9.29 -18.07 11.55
C GLN A 310 10.45 -17.34 10.86
N GLN A 311 10.90 -17.82 9.70
CA GLN A 311 11.96 -17.17 8.92
C GLN A 311 11.51 -15.88 8.23
N VAL A 312 10.27 -15.83 7.73
CA VAL A 312 9.65 -14.58 7.26
C VAL A 312 9.49 -13.60 8.42
N LEU A 313 9.08 -14.10 9.61
CA LEU A 313 9.04 -13.34 10.86
C LEU A 313 10.42 -12.84 11.28
N GLU A 314 11.51 -13.60 11.11
CA GLU A 314 12.86 -13.15 11.44
C GLU A 314 13.38 -12.06 10.47
N ALA A 315 13.13 -12.23 9.17
CA ALA A 315 13.45 -11.20 8.17
C ALA A 315 12.64 -9.91 8.39
N THR A 316 11.39 -10.04 8.84
CA THR A 316 10.52 -8.90 9.20
C THR A 316 10.77 -8.38 10.63
N LEU A 317 11.26 -9.18 11.57
CA LEU A 317 11.75 -8.75 12.88
C LEU A 317 13.04 -7.95 12.73
N TYR A 318 13.87 -8.27 11.73
CA TYR A 318 14.97 -7.39 11.32
C TYR A 318 14.45 -6.02 10.86
N GLN A 319 13.30 -5.96 10.17
CA GLN A 319 12.63 -4.69 9.84
C GLN A 319 12.08 -3.99 11.10
N ALA A 320 11.52 -4.73 12.06
CA ALA A 320 11.05 -4.17 13.32
C ALA A 320 12.21 -3.64 14.19
N PHE A 321 13.36 -4.31 14.18
CA PHE A 321 14.59 -3.86 14.85
C PHE A 321 15.23 -2.65 14.16
N ALA A 322 15.27 -2.62 12.83
CA ALA A 322 15.71 -1.45 12.07
C ALA A 322 14.79 -0.24 12.31
N PHE A 323 13.47 -0.46 12.39
CA PHE A 323 12.49 0.57 12.75
C PHE A 323 12.68 1.07 14.20
N LYS A 324 12.95 0.17 15.16
CA LYS A 324 13.29 0.54 16.54
C LYS A 324 14.59 1.34 16.62
N SER A 325 15.62 0.97 15.86
CA SER A 325 16.90 1.69 15.77
C SER A 325 16.77 3.09 15.16
N PHE A 326 15.76 3.34 14.32
CA PHE A 326 15.52 4.66 13.71
C PHE A 326 14.83 5.63 14.69
N PHE A 327 14.13 5.12 15.71
CA PHE A 327 13.43 5.92 16.72
C PHE A 327 14.10 5.91 18.12
N SER A 328 15.14 5.09 18.31
CA SER A 328 15.90 5.04 19.56
C SER A 328 17.10 5.98 19.47
N SER A 329 17.06 7.09 20.19
CA SER A 329 18.18 8.03 20.35
C SER A 329 19.27 7.51 21.29
N ASP A 330 19.60 6.21 21.24
CA ASP A 330 20.64 5.64 22.08
C ASP A 330 21.88 5.34 21.24
N PRO A 331 23.06 5.86 21.61
CA PRO A 331 24.30 5.55 20.89
C PRO A 331 24.62 4.06 21.04
N PRO A 332 25.28 3.45 20.04
CA PRO A 332 25.60 2.03 20.10
C PRO A 332 26.59 1.78 21.25
N LEU A 333 26.16 0.99 22.24
CA LEU A 333 27.06 0.35 23.18
C LEU A 333 27.90 -0.68 22.41
N LEU A 334 29.14 -0.29 22.12
CA LEU A 334 30.23 -1.20 21.79
C LEU A 334 30.36 -2.25 22.92
N PHE A 335 30.10 -3.51 22.60
CA PHE A 335 30.61 -4.63 23.37
C PHE A 335 31.60 -5.41 22.50
N PHE A 336 32.77 -5.62 23.11
CA PHE A 336 33.92 -6.38 22.63
C PHE A 336 33.58 -7.83 22.25
#